data_AF-A0A9N9WFP0-F1
#
_entry.id   AF-A0A9N9WFP0-F1
#
_cell.length_a   1.000
_cell.length_b   1.000
_cell.length_c   1.000
_cell.angle_alpha   90.00
_cell.angle_beta   90.00
_cell.angle_gamma   90.00
#
_symmetry.space_group_name_H-M   'P 1'
#
loop_
_entity.id
_entity.type
_entity.pdbx_description
1 polymer ?
#
loop_
_entity_poly.entity_id
_entity_poly.type
_entity_poly.pdbx_seq_one_letter_code
_entity_poly.pdbx_strand_id
1 'polypeptide(L)'
;MKLQCQVEVVNRLHSNLNIKSNGRYVKSTLALAKQPKLKKDHGTEYVIIHFSTINKTGIKYKVSFVKQVFVKCIDKGLSTLRFEEPPVDLCIKSEATQLKCFLRLLKSCLTGNCENINLANISNISVTHKDIAPTKMIVKDRSQFPDKGLPRTLESLHIIGLKLHNFRRDILLLRNLVVLDLSDNEIEKIPPEFGRMPNLAELILVNNSLGNNSEIDWRWLLGPQIIKTLKLLDLTGNRIKSLPKSIWKLQCLVTLKIDNNSLRKLPSTLGRIGSLR
;
A
#
# COMPACT_ATOMS: atom_id res chain seq x y z
N MET A 1 4.05 -20.17 15.28
CA MET A 1 4.03 -19.45 13.98
C MET A 1 2.74 -18.66 13.86
N LYS A 2 2.75 -17.46 13.28
CA LYS A 2 1.55 -16.67 12.98
C LYS A 2 1.39 -16.53 11.46
N LEU A 3 0.16 -16.62 10.96
CA LEU A 3 -0.20 -16.46 9.55
C LEU A 3 -1.27 -15.38 9.41
N GLN A 4 -0.96 -14.30 8.69
CA GLN A 4 -1.95 -13.30 8.31
C GLN A 4 -2.74 -13.80 7.09
N CYS A 5 -4.06 -13.84 7.21
CA CYS A 5 -4.92 -14.44 6.19
C CYS A 5 -6.33 -13.86 6.23
N GLN A 6 -7.18 -14.30 5.30
CA GLN A 6 -8.62 -14.16 5.43
C GLN A 6 -9.20 -15.55 5.70
N VAL A 7 -10.08 -15.64 6.69
CA VAL A 7 -10.70 -16.90 7.08
C VAL A 7 -12.20 -16.75 7.00
N GLU A 8 -12.84 -17.73 6.38
CA GLU A 8 -14.26 -17.98 6.48
C GLU A 8 -14.46 -19.23 7.34
N VAL A 9 -15.28 -19.11 8.38
CA VAL A 9 -15.59 -20.20 9.30
C VAL A 9 -16.94 -20.80 8.91
N VAL A 10 -16.93 -22.02 8.39
CA VAL A 10 -18.14 -22.73 7.97
C VAL A 10 -18.50 -23.75 9.04
N ASN A 11 -19.64 -23.55 9.71
CA ASN A 11 -20.13 -24.51 10.71
C ASN A 11 -20.98 -25.58 10.01
N ARG A 12 -20.54 -26.84 10.09
CA ARG A 12 -21.18 -27.96 9.37
C ARG A 12 -22.52 -28.37 9.99
N LEU A 13 -22.81 -28.00 11.24
CA LEU A 13 -24.14 -28.21 11.83
C LEU A 13 -25.20 -27.28 11.20
N HIS A 14 -24.80 -26.06 10.80
CA HIS A 14 -25.72 -25.12 10.14
C HIS A 14 -25.89 -25.38 8.63
N SER A 15 -24.97 -26.12 8.01
CA SER A 15 -25.08 -26.51 6.59
C SER A 15 -26.25 -27.47 6.34
N ASN A 16 -26.63 -28.28 7.33
CA ASN A 16 -27.79 -29.17 7.24
C ASN A 16 -29.14 -28.44 7.32
N LEU A 17 -29.15 -27.14 7.67
CA LEU A 17 -30.37 -26.33 7.82
C LEU A 17 -30.70 -25.50 6.57
N ASN A 18 -30.00 -25.67 5.45
CA ASN A 18 -30.14 -24.83 4.23
C ASN A 18 -29.96 -23.31 4.48
N ILE A 19 -29.43 -22.91 5.64
CA ILE A 19 -29.08 -21.53 5.92
C ILE A 19 -27.74 -21.27 5.24
N LYS A 20 -27.77 -20.66 4.04
CA LYS A 20 -26.57 -20.17 3.37
C LYS A 20 -25.85 -19.20 4.32
N SER A 21 -24.74 -19.62 4.93
CA SER A 21 -23.85 -18.66 5.56
C SER A 21 -23.41 -17.69 4.47
N ASN A 22 -23.64 -16.39 4.65
CA ASN A 22 -23.22 -15.34 3.73
C ASN A 22 -21.68 -15.24 3.70
N GLY A 23 -21.02 -16.28 3.18
CA GLY A 23 -19.60 -16.62 3.27
C GLY A 23 -18.65 -15.47 3.02
N ARG A 24 -18.42 -14.66 4.05
CA ARG A 24 -17.56 -13.50 3.99
C ARG A 24 -16.24 -13.87 4.64
N TYR A 25 -15.20 -13.84 3.82
CA TYR A 25 -13.82 -13.90 4.26
C TYR A 25 -13.52 -12.70 5.17
N VAL A 26 -13.20 -12.97 6.43
CA VAL A 26 -12.85 -11.94 7.42
C VAL A 26 -11.34 -11.90 7.56
N LYS A 27 -10.76 -10.69 7.57
CA LYS A 27 -9.33 -10.49 7.88
C LYS A 27 -9.03 -11.11 9.25
N SER A 28 -8.10 -12.05 9.26
CA SER A 28 -7.85 -12.94 10.38
C SER A 28 -6.36 -13.22 10.55
N THR A 29 -5.97 -13.62 11.76
CA THR A 29 -4.64 -14.15 12.05
C THR A 29 -4.79 -15.56 12.63
N LEU A 30 -4.14 -16.54 12.01
CA LEU A 30 -4.05 -17.91 12.54
C LEU A 30 -2.70 -18.09 13.21
N ALA A 31 -2.69 -18.41 14.50
CA ALA A 31 -1.47 -18.67 15.24
C ALA A 31 -1.41 -20.14 15.66
N LEU A 32 -0.35 -20.84 15.26
CA LEU A 32 -0.05 -22.17 15.75
C LEU A 32 0.83 -22.05 17.00
N ALA A 33 0.32 -22.54 18.13
CA ALA A 33 0.94 -22.45 19.44
C ALA A 33 1.08 -23.83 20.08
N LYS A 34 2.13 -23.99 20.88
CA LYS A 34 2.34 -25.14 21.76
C LYS A 34 1.76 -24.81 23.14
N GLN A 35 0.84 -25.64 23.63
CA GLN A 35 0.26 -25.48 24.95
C GLN A 35 0.91 -26.49 25.91
N PRO A 36 1.54 -26.04 27.02
CA PRO A 36 2.06 -26.94 28.02
C PRO A 36 0.88 -27.64 28.74
N LYS A 37 0.87 -28.98 28.75
CA LYS A 37 -0.08 -29.73 29.59
C LYS A 37 0.32 -29.60 31.06
N LEU A 38 -0.65 -29.34 31.93
CA LEU A 38 -0.45 -29.12 33.38
C LEU A 38 -0.44 -30.40 34.24
N LYS A 39 -0.40 -31.61 33.67
CA LYS A 39 -0.32 -32.86 34.45
C LYS A 39 0.47 -33.95 33.73
N LYS A 40 1.39 -34.58 34.48
CA LYS A 40 2.06 -35.92 34.42
C LYS A 40 2.09 -36.77 33.13
N ASP A 41 1.81 -36.21 31.96
CA ASP A 41 1.77 -36.92 30.69
C ASP A 41 2.63 -36.15 29.70
N HIS A 42 3.72 -36.75 29.23
CA HIS A 42 4.77 -36.12 28.41
C HIS A 42 4.34 -35.72 26.98
N GLY A 43 3.03 -35.60 26.73
CA GLY A 43 2.47 -35.22 25.43
C GLY A 43 2.40 -33.70 25.23
N THR A 44 3.11 -33.18 24.23
CA THR A 44 2.94 -31.80 23.76
C THR A 44 1.61 -31.64 23.03
N GLU A 45 0.71 -30.75 23.47
CA GLU A 45 -0.54 -30.43 22.75
C GLU A 45 -0.35 -29.17 21.90
N TYR A 46 -0.78 -29.21 20.64
CA TYR A 46 -0.73 -28.08 19.71
C TYR A 46 -2.13 -27.51 19.48
N VAL A 47 -2.23 -26.19 19.44
CA VAL A 47 -3.48 -25.46 19.22
C VAL A 47 -3.32 -24.41 18.11
N ILE A 48 -4.37 -24.27 17.29
CA ILE A 48 -4.53 -23.18 16.34
C ILE A 48 -5.43 -22.14 16.99
N ILE A 49 -4.94 -20.91 17.11
CA ILE A 49 -5.69 -19.76 17.63
C ILE A 49 -6.08 -18.87 16.47
N HIS A 50 -7.38 -18.68 16.27
CA HIS A 50 -7.95 -17.83 15.24
C HIS A 50 -8.40 -16.49 15.81
N PHE A 51 -7.68 -15.43 15.45
CA PHE A 51 -8.08 -14.06 15.70
C PHE A 51 -8.78 -13.49 14.48
N SER A 52 -9.88 -12.75 14.67
CA SER A 52 -10.57 -12.03 13.60
C SER A 52 -10.74 -10.55 13.98
N THR A 53 -11.08 -9.70 13.01
CA THR A 53 -11.39 -8.29 13.31
C THR A 53 -12.57 -8.12 14.27
N ILE A 54 -13.45 -9.12 14.33
CA ILE A 54 -14.63 -9.14 15.19
C ILE A 54 -14.29 -9.77 16.55
N ASN A 55 -13.47 -10.82 16.55
CA ASN A 55 -13.08 -11.55 17.76
C ASN A 55 -11.58 -11.40 18.05
N LYS A 56 -11.26 -10.45 18.93
CA LYS A 56 -9.88 -10.17 19.38
C LYS A 56 -9.37 -11.13 20.46
N THR A 57 -10.24 -11.87 21.17
CA THR A 57 -9.82 -12.80 22.23
C THR A 57 -9.25 -14.10 21.66
N GLY A 58 -9.63 -14.45 20.43
CA GLY A 58 -9.10 -15.58 19.67
C GLY A 58 -9.79 -16.90 19.99
N ILE A 59 -10.33 -17.58 18.98
CA ILE A 59 -10.95 -18.90 19.12
C ILE A 59 -9.86 -19.97 19.03
N LYS A 60 -9.85 -20.92 19.96
CA LYS A 60 -8.86 -22.01 19.99
C LYS A 60 -9.43 -23.27 19.37
N TYR A 61 -8.69 -23.84 18.43
CA TYR A 61 -8.95 -25.13 17.79
C TYR A 61 -7.81 -26.08 18.10
N LYS A 62 -8.10 -27.27 18.64
CA LYS A 62 -7.05 -28.25 18.90
C LYS A 62 -6.58 -28.88 17.60
N VAL A 63 -5.27 -29.01 17.43
CA VAL A 63 -4.69 -29.64 16.24
C VAL A 63 -5.02 -31.13 16.18
N SER A 64 -5.16 -31.78 17.33
CA SER A 64 -5.60 -33.18 17.44
C SER A 64 -6.97 -33.45 16.82
N PHE A 65 -7.81 -32.42 16.70
CA PHE A 65 -9.14 -32.52 16.10
C PHE A 65 -9.16 -32.18 14.60
N VAL A 66 -8.00 -31.97 13.96
CA VAL A 66 -7.96 -31.78 12.51
C VAL A 66 -8.20 -33.13 11.83
N LYS A 67 -9.39 -33.29 11.24
CA LYS A 67 -9.77 -34.50 10.51
C LYS A 67 -9.16 -34.55 9.12
N GLN A 68 -9.14 -33.41 8.41
CA GLN A 68 -8.65 -33.36 7.04
C GLN A 68 -8.16 -31.97 6.65
N VAL A 69 -7.15 -31.91 5.80
CA VAL A 69 -6.61 -30.68 5.21
C VAL A 69 -6.77 -30.73 3.68
N PHE A 70 -7.52 -29.79 3.12
CA PHE A 70 -7.75 -29.70 1.67
C PHE A 70 -6.79 -28.70 1.04
N VAL A 71 -5.89 -29.17 0.18
CA VAL A 71 -4.82 -28.36 -0.45
C VAL A 71 -4.91 -28.28 -1.98
N LYS A 72 -6.03 -28.68 -2.59
CA LYS A 72 -6.19 -28.76 -4.06
C LYS A 72 -5.87 -27.45 -4.79
N CYS A 73 -6.10 -26.31 -4.14
CA CYS A 73 -5.89 -24.97 -4.70
C CYS A 73 -4.81 -24.17 -3.95
N ILE A 74 -3.84 -24.86 -3.34
CA ILE A 74 -2.80 -24.21 -2.51
C ILE A 74 -1.92 -23.24 -3.31
N ASP A 75 -1.68 -23.49 -4.60
CA ASP A 75 -0.94 -22.58 -5.48
C ASP A 75 -1.67 -21.25 -5.71
N LYS A 76 -3.01 -21.24 -5.55
CA LYS A 76 -3.83 -20.03 -5.55
C LYS A 76 -3.96 -19.38 -4.16
N GLY A 77 -3.26 -19.91 -3.15
CA GLY A 77 -3.31 -19.42 -1.78
C GLY A 77 -4.57 -19.83 -1.02
N LEU A 78 -5.23 -20.93 -1.43
CA LEU A 78 -6.46 -21.42 -0.83
C LEU A 78 -6.26 -22.78 -0.16
N SER A 79 -6.77 -22.94 1.05
CA SER A 79 -6.77 -24.23 1.78
C SER A 79 -7.96 -24.29 2.74
N THR A 80 -8.47 -25.49 3.01
CA THR A 80 -9.52 -25.69 4.02
C THR A 80 -9.03 -26.65 5.10
N LEU A 81 -9.16 -26.25 6.37
CA LEU A 81 -8.92 -27.11 7.53
C LEU A 81 -10.26 -27.61 8.06
N ARG A 82 -10.47 -28.92 8.05
CA ARG A 82 -11.67 -29.56 8.58
C ARG A 82 -11.40 -30.08 9.98
N PHE A 83 -12.12 -29.55 10.97
CA PHE A 83 -12.07 -30.00 12.35
C PHE A 83 -13.19 -30.98 12.64
N GLU A 84 -12.91 -32.03 13.41
CA GLU A 84 -13.90 -32.94 13.98
C GLU A 84 -14.68 -32.24 15.10
N GLU A 85 -13.96 -31.64 16.04
CA GLU A 85 -14.51 -30.87 17.16
C GLU A 85 -13.83 -29.48 17.31
N PRO A 86 -14.61 -28.38 17.34
CA PRO A 86 -16.00 -28.28 16.89
C PRO A 86 -16.12 -28.64 15.39
N PRO A 87 -17.31 -29.06 14.90
CA PRO A 87 -17.50 -29.49 13.52
C PRO A 87 -17.52 -28.32 12.53
N VAL A 88 -16.37 -27.66 12.37
CA VAL A 88 -16.18 -26.48 11.53
C VAL A 88 -15.13 -26.72 10.46
N ASP A 89 -15.32 -26.09 9.31
CA ASP A 89 -14.34 -25.99 8.24
C ASP A 89 -13.80 -24.54 8.22
N LEU A 90 -12.48 -24.37 8.41
CA LEU A 90 -11.80 -23.09 8.26
C LEU A 90 -11.31 -22.97 6.82
N CYS A 91 -11.98 -22.16 6.02
CA CYS A 91 -11.58 -21.83 4.65
C CYS A 91 -10.58 -20.65 4.71
N ILE A 92 -9.34 -20.92 4.34
CA ILE A 92 -8.20 -20.01 4.48
C ILE A 92 -7.81 -19.47 3.10
N LYS A 93 -7.66 -18.15 3.03
CA LYS A 93 -7.09 -17.43 1.89
C LYS A 93 -5.88 -16.62 2.35
N SER A 94 -4.70 -16.91 1.82
CA SER A 94 -3.44 -16.22 2.16
C SER A 94 -2.48 -16.24 0.97
N GLU A 95 -1.27 -15.71 1.13
CA GLU A 95 -0.19 -15.88 0.17
C GLU A 95 0.23 -17.35 0.10
N ALA A 96 0.39 -17.89 -1.11
CA ALA A 96 0.66 -19.32 -1.34
C ALA A 96 1.92 -19.83 -0.59
N THR A 97 2.99 -19.04 -0.56
CA THR A 97 4.25 -19.41 0.12
C THR A 97 4.05 -19.53 1.64
N GLN A 98 3.43 -18.53 2.25
CA GLN A 98 3.16 -18.51 3.69
C GLN A 98 2.20 -19.63 4.11
N LEU A 99 1.19 -19.88 3.29
CA LEU A 99 0.22 -20.96 3.51
C LEU A 99 0.89 -22.34 3.41
N LYS A 100 1.76 -22.57 2.42
CA LYS A 100 2.57 -23.80 2.30
C LYS A 100 3.45 -24.01 3.54
N CYS A 101 4.11 -22.97 4.02
CA CYS A 101 4.93 -23.04 5.24
C CYS A 101 4.08 -23.37 6.48
N PHE A 102 2.94 -22.69 6.65
CA PHE A 102 2.03 -22.95 7.76
C PHE A 102 1.52 -24.40 7.76
N LEU A 103 1.15 -24.92 6.59
CA LEU A 103 0.66 -26.29 6.43
C LEU A 103 1.75 -27.33 6.64
N ARG A 104 3.01 -27.07 6.25
CA ARG A 104 4.15 -27.95 6.58
C ARG A 104 4.37 -28.04 8.09
N LEU A 105 4.28 -26.90 8.78
CA LEU A 105 4.38 -26.87 10.24
C LEU A 105 3.20 -27.61 10.89
N LEU A 106 1.98 -27.37 10.42
CA LEU A 106 0.79 -28.08 10.89
C LEU A 106 0.92 -29.60 10.69
N LYS A 107 1.40 -30.05 9.53
CA LYS A 107 1.68 -31.46 9.25
C LYS A 107 2.68 -32.04 10.25
N SER A 108 3.74 -31.31 10.56
CA SER A 108 4.76 -31.76 11.53
C SER A 108 4.19 -31.85 12.95
N CYS A 109 3.31 -30.92 13.34
CA CYS A 109 2.57 -30.99 14.60
C CYS A 109 1.60 -32.18 14.66
N LEU A 110 0.97 -32.56 13.53
CA LEU A 110 0.09 -33.72 13.44
C LEU A 110 0.87 -35.04 13.51
N THR A 111 2.08 -35.10 12.96
CA THR A 111 2.92 -36.32 12.93
C THR A 111 3.83 -36.45 14.15
N GLY A 112 3.80 -35.51 15.11
CA GLY A 112 4.61 -35.54 16.34
C GLY A 112 6.11 -35.32 16.15
N ASN A 113 6.57 -35.03 14.93
CA ASN A 113 8.00 -35.02 14.58
C ASN A 113 8.56 -33.58 14.58
N CYS A 114 8.57 -32.95 15.76
CA CYS A 114 8.91 -31.52 15.91
C CYS A 114 10.38 -31.23 16.28
N GLU A 115 11.24 -32.24 16.39
CA GLU A 115 12.62 -32.07 16.89
C GLU A 115 13.59 -31.49 15.85
N ASN A 116 13.30 -31.64 14.55
CA ASN A 116 14.14 -31.14 13.45
C ASN A 116 13.42 -30.15 12.53
N ILE A 117 12.42 -29.43 13.04
CA ILE A 117 11.86 -28.33 12.27
C ILE A 117 12.85 -27.18 12.40
N ASN A 118 13.68 -27.02 11.37
CA ASN A 118 14.43 -25.79 11.16
C ASN A 118 13.40 -24.69 10.87
N LEU A 119 12.81 -24.16 11.95
CA LEU A 119 12.02 -22.95 11.99
C LEU A 119 13.00 -21.82 11.73
N ALA A 120 13.55 -21.73 10.51
CA ALA A 120 14.29 -20.57 10.06
C ALA A 120 13.46 -19.36 10.47
N ASN A 121 13.98 -18.61 11.45
CA ASN A 121 13.29 -17.62 12.26
C ASN A 121 12.08 -16.99 11.54
N ILE A 122 10.87 -17.54 11.68
CA ILE A 122 9.66 -16.86 11.16
C ILE A 122 9.20 -15.78 12.17
N SER A 123 9.88 -15.66 13.32
CA SER A 123 9.87 -14.40 14.11
C SER A 123 10.51 -13.25 13.34
N ASN A 124 11.36 -13.56 12.36
CA ASN A 124 11.89 -12.64 11.40
C ASN A 124 11.71 -13.26 10.00
N ILE A 125 10.48 -13.26 9.48
CA ILE A 125 10.40 -12.53 8.21
C ILE A 125 10.78 -11.12 8.65
N SER A 126 12.10 -10.84 8.70
CA SER A 126 12.60 -9.56 8.28
C SER A 126 11.70 -9.29 7.10
N VAL A 127 10.85 -8.27 7.20
CA VAL A 127 10.27 -7.65 6.02
C VAL A 127 11.45 -7.64 5.08
N THR A 128 11.53 -8.61 4.16
CA THR A 128 12.57 -8.56 3.15
C THR A 128 12.32 -7.18 2.62
N HIS A 129 13.33 -6.32 2.54
CA HIS A 129 13.14 -4.88 2.27
C HIS A 129 12.18 -4.57 1.08
N LYS A 130 11.78 -5.60 0.32
CA LYS A 130 10.63 -5.75 -0.59
C LYS A 130 9.18 -5.58 -0.04
N ASP A 131 8.84 -5.80 1.24
CA ASP A 131 7.43 -5.65 1.75
C ASP A 131 7.13 -4.30 2.43
N ILE A 132 8.13 -3.42 2.58
CA ILE A 132 7.84 -1.99 2.76
C ILE A 132 7.47 -1.49 1.36
N ALA A 133 6.18 -1.25 1.14
CA ALA A 133 5.75 -0.63 -0.10
C ALA A 133 6.57 0.65 -0.32
N PRO A 134 7.17 0.82 -1.51
CA PRO A 134 8.23 1.81 -1.70
C PRO A 134 7.72 3.21 -1.34
N THR A 135 8.52 3.94 -0.57
CA THR A 135 8.30 5.36 -0.29
C THR A 135 8.92 6.23 -1.38
N LYS A 136 9.94 5.71 -2.10
CA LYS A 136 10.54 6.37 -3.25
C LYS A 136 10.42 5.50 -4.50
N MET A 137 10.01 6.09 -5.61
CA MET A 137 9.96 5.43 -6.92
C MET A 137 10.53 6.34 -8.00
N ILE A 138 11.39 5.77 -8.84
CA ILE A 138 11.97 6.43 -10.00
C ILE A 138 11.57 5.61 -11.22
N VAL A 139 10.86 6.23 -12.14
CA VAL A 139 10.39 5.63 -13.39
C VAL A 139 11.15 6.30 -14.52
N LYS A 140 12.07 5.55 -15.12
CA LYS A 140 12.86 6.00 -16.28
C LYS A 140 12.36 5.41 -17.59
N ASP A 141 11.55 4.35 -17.51
CA ASP A 141 10.97 3.70 -18.68
C ASP A 141 9.49 3.36 -18.44
N ARG A 142 8.69 3.35 -19.51
CA ARG A 142 7.25 3.04 -19.42
C ARG A 142 6.97 1.62 -18.94
N SER A 143 7.88 0.67 -19.16
CA SER A 143 7.77 -0.71 -18.67
C SER A 143 7.88 -0.81 -17.14
N GLN A 144 8.40 0.21 -16.46
CA GLN A 144 8.57 0.22 -15.01
C GLN A 144 7.31 0.69 -14.27
N PHE A 145 6.25 1.05 -14.99
CA PHE A 145 4.97 1.35 -14.37
C PHE A 145 4.31 0.08 -13.82
N PRO A 146 3.86 0.07 -12.56
CA PRO A 146 3.18 -1.07 -11.98
C PRO A 146 1.78 -1.24 -12.58
N ASP A 147 1.46 -2.47 -13.00
CA ASP A 147 0.15 -2.83 -13.60
C ASP A 147 -1.04 -2.52 -12.68
N LYS A 148 -0.81 -2.57 -11.37
CA LYS A 148 -1.82 -2.33 -10.32
C LYS A 148 -1.94 -0.87 -9.89
N GLY A 149 -1.26 0.05 -10.57
CA GLY A 149 -1.20 1.47 -10.23
C GLY A 149 -0.12 1.79 -9.19
N LEU A 150 0.14 3.10 -9.01
CA LEU A 150 1.21 3.60 -8.16
C LEU A 150 1.00 3.23 -6.67
N PRO A 151 2.04 2.79 -5.94
CA PRO A 151 1.94 2.50 -4.51
C PRO A 151 1.51 3.73 -3.69
N ARG A 152 0.46 3.58 -2.88
CA ARG A 152 -0.08 4.68 -2.07
C ARG A 152 0.84 5.15 -0.93
N THR A 153 1.89 4.38 -0.66
CA THR A 153 2.94 4.68 0.33
C THR A 153 4.00 5.65 -0.19
N LEU A 154 3.97 6.01 -1.47
CA LEU A 154 4.96 6.89 -2.05
C LEU A 154 4.96 8.28 -1.40
N GLU A 155 6.16 8.67 -0.98
CA GLU A 155 6.54 9.99 -0.49
C GLU A 155 7.34 10.75 -1.56
N SER A 156 8.06 10.04 -2.43
CA SER A 156 8.87 10.62 -3.49
C SER A 156 8.66 9.86 -4.80
N LEU A 157 8.25 10.57 -5.84
CA LEU A 157 7.99 10.02 -7.17
C LEU A 157 8.74 10.84 -8.21
N HIS A 158 9.64 10.18 -8.94
CA HIS A 158 10.37 10.76 -10.06
C HIS A 158 9.98 10.04 -11.34
N ILE A 159 9.48 10.76 -12.33
CA ILE A 159 9.11 10.24 -13.64
C ILE A 159 9.74 11.15 -14.68
N ILE A 160 10.92 10.77 -15.17
CA ILE A 160 11.76 11.66 -15.98
C ILE A 160 11.89 11.11 -17.40
N GLY A 161 11.74 11.96 -18.42
CA GLY A 161 12.08 11.57 -19.79
C GLY A 161 11.07 10.65 -20.49
N LEU A 162 9.79 10.64 -20.08
CA LEU A 162 8.79 9.68 -20.59
C LEU A 162 7.84 10.26 -21.64
N LYS A 163 8.09 11.50 -22.11
CA LYS A 163 7.23 12.21 -23.07
C LYS A 163 5.77 12.23 -22.62
N LEU A 164 5.54 12.50 -21.34
CA LEU A 164 4.19 12.59 -20.80
C LEU A 164 3.57 13.94 -21.15
N HIS A 165 2.48 13.93 -21.92
CA HIS A 165 1.71 15.15 -22.20
C HIS A 165 0.80 15.58 -21.04
N ASN A 166 0.35 14.61 -20.24
CA ASN A 166 -0.66 14.80 -19.19
C ASN A 166 -0.27 14.04 -17.92
N PHE A 167 -0.74 14.57 -16.80
CA PHE A 167 -0.64 13.88 -15.51
C PHE A 167 -1.48 12.61 -15.49
N ARG A 168 -0.93 11.54 -14.91
CA ARG A 168 -1.70 10.34 -14.58
C ARG A 168 -2.63 10.62 -13.41
N ARG A 169 -3.90 10.23 -13.52
CA ARG A 169 -4.90 10.37 -12.44
C ARG A 169 -4.47 9.68 -11.14
N ASP A 170 -3.69 8.61 -11.25
CA ASP A 170 -3.19 7.84 -10.10
C ASP A 170 -2.30 8.67 -9.17
N ILE A 171 -1.57 9.66 -9.70
CA ILE A 171 -0.71 10.56 -8.91
C ILE A 171 -1.56 11.36 -7.91
N LEU A 172 -2.78 11.75 -8.31
CA LEU A 172 -3.72 12.49 -7.47
C LEU A 172 -4.23 11.67 -6.27
N LEU A 173 -4.07 10.33 -6.31
CA LEU A 173 -4.47 9.43 -5.23
C LEU A 173 -3.37 9.25 -4.16
N LEU A 174 -2.16 9.74 -4.41
CA LEU A 174 -1.01 9.59 -3.52
C LEU A 174 -1.07 10.61 -2.38
N ARG A 175 -1.67 10.21 -1.26
CA ARG A 175 -1.86 11.07 -0.08
C ARG A 175 -0.57 11.33 0.69
N ASN A 176 0.43 10.47 0.58
CA ASN A 176 1.69 10.62 1.30
C ASN A 176 2.77 11.33 0.48
N LEU A 177 2.47 11.71 -0.77
CA LEU A 177 3.48 12.26 -1.67
C LEU A 177 3.95 13.64 -1.20
N VAL A 178 5.25 13.75 -1.00
CA VAL A 178 5.97 14.96 -0.58
C VAL A 178 6.75 15.56 -1.75
N VAL A 179 7.39 14.71 -2.56
CA VAL A 179 8.22 15.13 -3.69
C VAL A 179 7.67 14.52 -4.98
N LEU A 180 7.33 15.37 -5.94
CA LEU A 180 6.96 14.96 -7.28
C LEU A 180 7.89 15.63 -8.30
N ASP A 181 8.60 14.79 -9.03
CA ASP A 181 9.49 15.20 -10.11
C ASP A 181 9.02 14.59 -11.43
N LEU A 182 8.71 15.47 -12.36
CA LEU A 182 8.22 15.17 -13.70
C LEU A 182 9.08 15.85 -14.77
N SER A 183 10.38 16.00 -14.48
CA SER A 183 11.32 16.67 -15.38
C SER A 183 11.44 15.99 -16.75
N ASP A 184 11.78 16.76 -17.77
CA ASP A 184 12.00 16.28 -19.15
C ASP A 184 10.80 15.50 -19.71
N ASN A 185 9.59 16.04 -19.53
CA ASN A 185 8.37 15.52 -20.14
C ASN A 185 7.74 16.58 -21.06
N GLU A 186 6.53 16.32 -21.54
CA GLU A 186 5.82 17.20 -22.49
C GLU A 186 4.54 17.76 -21.84
N ILE A 187 4.56 17.95 -20.51
CA ILE A 187 3.37 18.33 -19.74
C ILE A 187 2.95 19.75 -20.11
N GLU A 188 1.70 19.90 -20.53
CA GLU A 188 1.17 21.20 -20.96
C GLU A 188 0.32 21.90 -19.89
N LYS A 189 -0.32 21.13 -19.00
CA LYS A 189 -1.29 21.64 -18.03
C LYS A 189 -1.23 20.86 -16.72
N ILE A 190 -1.35 21.58 -15.60
CA ILE A 190 -1.47 21.01 -14.26
C ILE A 190 -2.95 20.98 -13.87
N PRO A 191 -3.53 19.80 -13.55
CA PRO A 191 -4.95 19.71 -13.23
C PRO A 191 -5.28 20.42 -11.91
N PRO A 192 -6.47 21.05 -11.78
CA PRO A 192 -6.87 21.77 -10.57
C PRO A 192 -6.90 20.88 -9.32
N GLU A 193 -7.05 19.57 -9.49
CA GLU A 193 -7.02 18.55 -8.44
C GLU A 193 -5.70 18.51 -7.67
N PHE A 194 -4.58 18.96 -8.25
CA PHE A 194 -3.28 19.07 -7.55
C PHE A 194 -3.37 19.94 -6.30
N GLY A 195 -4.27 20.92 -6.30
CA GLY A 195 -4.53 21.77 -5.14
C GLY A 195 -5.02 21.02 -3.89
N ARG A 196 -5.48 19.76 -4.05
CA ARG A 196 -6.00 18.91 -2.97
C ARG A 196 -4.96 17.95 -2.39
N MET A 197 -3.74 17.90 -2.93
CA MET A 197 -2.69 17.01 -2.41
C MET A 197 -2.26 17.48 -1.00
N PRO A 198 -2.37 16.63 0.03
CA PRO A 198 -2.29 17.07 1.42
C PRO A 198 -0.87 17.29 1.94
N ASN A 199 0.14 16.70 1.29
CA ASN A 199 1.52 16.67 1.81
C ASN A 199 2.57 17.10 0.77
N LEU A 200 2.16 17.54 -0.43
CA LEU A 200 3.09 17.83 -1.51
C LEU A 200 3.90 19.09 -1.18
N ALA A 201 5.20 18.93 -0.96
CA ALA A 201 6.12 20.00 -0.61
C ALA A 201 7.01 20.44 -1.76
N GLU A 202 7.35 19.53 -2.67
CA GLU A 202 8.25 19.81 -3.79
C GLU A 202 7.60 19.36 -5.09
N LEU A 203 7.42 20.30 -6.02
CA LEU A 203 6.92 20.05 -7.36
C LEU A 203 7.95 20.52 -8.38
N ILE A 204 8.53 19.56 -9.10
CA ILE A 204 9.58 19.77 -10.08
C ILE A 204 9.04 19.42 -11.46
N LEU A 205 8.98 20.41 -12.35
CA LEU A 205 8.45 20.31 -13.71
C LEU A 205 9.44 20.91 -14.72
N VAL A 206 10.74 20.68 -14.50
CA VAL A 206 11.81 21.19 -15.35
C VAL A 206 11.66 20.66 -16.77
N ASN A 207 11.95 21.48 -17.78
CA ASN A 207 11.91 21.10 -19.20
C ASN A 207 10.60 20.43 -19.61
N ASN A 208 9.50 21.14 -19.41
CA ASN A 208 8.16 20.71 -19.83
C ASN A 208 7.57 21.71 -20.84
N SER A 209 6.32 21.49 -21.27
CA SER A 209 5.64 22.31 -22.28
C SER A 209 4.57 23.22 -21.69
N LEU A 210 4.70 23.62 -20.41
CA LEU A 210 3.75 24.52 -19.77
C LEU A 210 3.76 25.89 -20.47
N GLY A 211 2.58 26.38 -20.86
CA GLY A 211 2.45 27.68 -21.55
C GLY A 211 2.55 27.62 -23.08
N ASN A 212 2.66 26.42 -23.66
CA ASN A 212 2.55 26.24 -25.12
C ASN A 212 1.16 26.62 -25.64
N ASN A 213 0.12 26.23 -24.90
CA ASN A 213 -1.25 26.67 -25.13
C ASN A 213 -1.44 28.06 -24.49
N SER A 214 -2.07 28.99 -25.21
CA SER A 214 -2.06 30.43 -24.96
C SER A 214 -2.49 30.91 -23.57
N GLU A 215 -3.17 30.08 -22.77
CA GLU A 215 -3.44 30.33 -21.35
C GLU A 215 -3.19 29.08 -20.49
N ILE A 216 -2.41 29.25 -19.42
CA ILE A 216 -2.16 28.22 -18.41
C ILE A 216 -3.26 28.29 -17.35
N ASP A 217 -3.87 27.15 -17.03
CA ASP A 217 -4.79 27.04 -15.90
C ASP A 217 -4.00 26.93 -14.58
N TRP A 218 -4.08 27.99 -13.78
CA TRP A 218 -3.41 28.10 -12.48
C TRP A 218 -4.34 27.80 -11.29
N ARG A 219 -5.56 27.28 -11.52
CA ARG A 219 -6.54 27.01 -10.44
C ARG A 219 -6.00 26.07 -9.37
N TRP A 220 -5.07 25.19 -9.70
CA TRP A 220 -4.44 24.29 -8.74
C TRP A 220 -3.72 25.05 -7.60
N LEU A 221 -3.15 26.24 -7.87
CA LEU A 221 -2.53 27.11 -6.86
C LEU A 221 -3.52 27.64 -5.80
N LEU A 222 -4.82 27.61 -6.10
CA LEU A 222 -5.88 28.04 -5.19
C LEU A 222 -6.31 26.94 -4.22
N GLY A 223 -5.71 25.75 -4.33
CA GLY A 223 -6.04 24.61 -3.49
C GLY A 223 -5.74 24.83 -2.01
N PRO A 224 -6.65 24.45 -1.09
CA PRO A 224 -6.49 24.75 0.33
C PRO A 224 -5.30 24.02 0.98
N GLN A 225 -4.88 22.89 0.40
CA GLN A 225 -3.77 22.09 0.92
C GLN A 225 -2.43 22.54 0.36
N ILE A 226 -2.34 22.75 -0.96
CA ILE A 226 -1.08 23.10 -1.63
C ILE A 226 -0.50 24.41 -1.11
N ILE A 227 -1.38 25.38 -0.80
CA ILE A 227 -1.04 26.70 -0.24
C ILE A 227 -0.19 26.59 1.04
N LYS A 228 -0.44 25.55 1.85
CA LYS A 228 0.19 25.35 3.17
C LYS A 228 1.36 24.38 3.15
N THR A 229 1.58 23.68 2.03
CA THR A 229 2.48 22.52 1.97
C THR A 229 3.62 22.74 1.00
N LEU A 230 3.37 23.40 -0.13
CA LEU A 230 4.37 23.60 -1.18
C LEU A 230 5.47 24.55 -0.72
N LYS A 231 6.71 24.06 -0.72
CA LYS A 231 7.94 24.77 -0.34
C LYS A 231 8.84 25.02 -1.54
N LEU A 232 8.88 24.11 -2.50
CA LEU A 232 9.67 24.24 -3.72
C LEU A 232 8.78 24.05 -4.94
N LEU A 233 8.84 25.04 -5.84
CA LEU A 233 8.21 24.98 -7.15
C LEU A 233 9.26 25.26 -8.22
N ASP A 234 9.61 24.25 -9.01
CA ASP A 234 10.54 24.37 -10.12
C ASP A 234 9.81 24.22 -11.46
N LEU A 235 9.77 25.31 -12.22
CA LEU A 235 9.15 25.44 -13.53
C LEU A 235 10.18 25.81 -14.61
N THR A 236 11.47 25.56 -14.34
CA THR A 236 12.56 25.91 -15.26
C THR A 236 12.38 25.27 -16.63
N GLY A 237 12.71 25.99 -17.70
CA GLY A 237 12.70 25.41 -19.07
C GLY A 237 11.29 25.12 -19.60
N ASN A 238 10.31 25.95 -19.27
CA ASN A 238 8.95 25.88 -19.82
C ASN A 238 8.69 27.07 -20.78
N ARG A 239 7.45 27.25 -21.24
CA ARG A 239 7.03 28.35 -22.14
C ARG A 239 6.09 29.34 -21.45
N ILE A 240 6.27 29.54 -20.14
CA ILE A 240 5.38 30.36 -19.32
C ILE A 240 5.55 31.85 -19.70
N LYS A 241 4.46 32.50 -20.10
CA LYS A 241 4.45 33.93 -20.49
C LYS A 241 4.14 34.87 -19.32
N SER A 242 3.36 34.42 -18.36
CA SER A 242 2.97 35.15 -17.16
C SER A 242 2.68 34.20 -16.01
N LEU A 243 2.96 34.65 -14.79
CA LEU A 243 2.53 33.99 -13.55
C LEU A 243 1.21 34.62 -13.06
N PRO A 244 0.34 33.83 -12.40
CA PRO A 244 -0.95 34.33 -11.94
C PRO A 244 -0.75 35.24 -10.73
N LYS A 245 -1.60 36.25 -10.60
CA LYS A 245 -1.60 37.11 -9.40
C LYS A 245 -1.75 36.29 -8.12
N SER A 246 -2.49 35.19 -8.16
CA SER A 246 -2.74 34.30 -7.02
C SER A 246 -1.52 33.52 -6.52
N ILE A 247 -0.36 33.59 -7.17
CA ILE A 247 0.86 32.90 -6.70
C ILE A 247 1.25 33.29 -5.27
N TRP A 248 0.90 34.51 -4.84
CA TRP A 248 1.15 34.98 -3.48
C TRP A 248 0.47 34.14 -2.39
N LYS A 249 -0.57 33.36 -2.75
CA LYS A 249 -1.26 32.49 -1.81
C LYS A 249 -0.38 31.34 -1.33
N LEU A 250 0.70 30.98 -2.02
CA LEU A 250 1.63 29.95 -1.58
C LEU A 250 2.50 30.46 -0.41
N GLN A 251 1.91 30.56 0.78
CA GLN A 251 2.54 31.18 1.95
C GLN A 251 3.75 30.41 2.50
N CYS A 252 3.88 29.13 2.16
CA CYS A 252 5.00 28.28 2.58
C CYS A 252 6.09 28.13 1.52
N LEU A 253 5.97 28.79 0.36
CA LEU A 253 6.90 28.67 -0.75
C LEU A 253 8.24 29.34 -0.42
N VAL A 254 9.29 28.53 -0.30
CA VAL A 254 10.66 28.97 -0.01
C VAL A 254 11.44 29.20 -1.29
N THR A 255 11.26 28.34 -2.29
CA THR A 255 12.02 28.38 -3.54
C THR A 255 11.09 28.35 -4.74
N LEU A 256 11.18 29.37 -5.59
CA LEU A 256 10.51 29.43 -6.88
C LEU A 256 11.57 29.53 -7.98
N LYS A 257 11.66 28.50 -8.83
CA LYS A 257 12.52 28.51 -10.01
C LYS A 257 11.67 28.61 -11.26
N ILE A 258 11.96 29.59 -12.09
CA ILE A 258 11.20 29.95 -13.30
C ILE A 258 12.13 30.33 -14.45
N ASP A 259 13.40 29.90 -14.36
CA ASP A 259 14.43 30.18 -15.34
C ASP A 259 14.06 29.59 -16.71
N ASN A 260 14.65 30.12 -17.78
CA ASN A 260 14.42 29.64 -19.15
C ASN A 260 12.93 29.53 -19.54
N ASN A 261 12.14 30.56 -19.19
CA ASN A 261 10.75 30.74 -19.60
C ASN A 261 10.60 31.98 -20.51
N SER A 262 9.38 32.24 -20.98
CA SER A 262 9.05 33.41 -21.82
C SER A 262 8.36 34.54 -21.02
N LEU A 263 8.73 34.69 -19.74
CA LEU A 263 8.10 35.64 -18.84
C LEU A 263 8.41 37.08 -19.25
N ARG A 264 7.36 37.87 -19.49
CA ARG A 264 7.53 39.32 -19.80
C ARG A 264 7.59 40.19 -18.56
N LYS A 265 6.87 39.79 -17.51
CA LYS A 265 6.73 40.51 -16.24
C LYS A 265 6.48 39.51 -15.12
N LEU A 266 6.97 39.82 -13.93
CA LEU A 266 6.58 39.13 -12.70
C LEU A 266 5.35 39.83 -12.09
N PRO A 267 4.44 39.09 -11.43
CA PRO A 267 3.30 39.69 -10.77
C PRO A 267 3.79 40.50 -9.57
N SER A 268 3.28 41.73 -9.40
CA SER A 268 3.64 42.59 -8.26
C SER A 268 3.28 41.98 -6.90
N THR A 269 2.40 40.98 -6.89
CA THR A 269 2.04 40.21 -5.71
C THR A 269 3.09 39.20 -5.27
N LEU A 270 4.12 38.91 -6.08
CA LEU A 270 5.16 37.93 -5.74
C LEU A 270 5.90 38.30 -4.44
N GLY A 271 6.14 39.60 -4.21
CA GLY A 271 6.78 40.09 -2.98
C GLY A 271 5.95 39.92 -1.70
N ARG A 272 4.68 39.48 -1.80
CA ARG A 272 3.85 39.16 -0.61
C ARG A 272 4.16 37.77 -0.03
N ILE A 273 4.93 36.95 -0.72
CA ILE A 273 5.35 35.63 -0.22
C ILE A 273 6.53 35.84 0.74
N GLY A 274 6.25 36.01 2.04
CA GLY A 274 7.30 36.30 3.03
C GLY A 274 8.27 35.14 3.31
N SER A 275 7.91 33.93 2.90
CA SER A 275 8.74 32.73 3.04
C SER A 275 9.74 32.54 1.89
N LEU A 276 9.57 33.25 0.77
CA LEU A 276 10.44 33.14 -0.40
C LEU A 276 11.85 33.61 -0.02
N ARG A 277 12.86 32.87 -0.48
CA ARG A 277 14.28 33.10 -0.21
C ARG A 277 15.07 33.21 -1.51
#